data_AF-A0A9E5VEQ1-F1
#
_entry.id   AF-A0A9E5VEQ1-F1
#
_cell.length_a   1.000
_cell.length_b   1.000
_cell.length_c   1.000
_cell.angle_alpha   90.00
_cell.angle_beta   90.00
_cell.angle_gamma   90.00
#
_symmetry.space_group_name_H-M   'P 1'
#
loop_
_entity.id
_entity.type
_entity.pdbx_description
1 polymer ?
#
loop_
_entity_poly.entity_id
_entity_poly.type
_entity_poly.pdbx_seq_one_letter_code
_entity_poly.pdbx_strand_id
1 'polypeptide(L)'
;SIARQEKSLREMAEDLGFSDYFANPEVMYEILDDLHKLAAEGKLSCQCGNMDVEVEVFADRVELRCPSCGALGIIGAETKDDLKAMKNIWEIVLKTGTLQWLCRGKAKRRRKSKE
;
A
#
# COMPACT_ATOMS: atom_id res chain seq x y z
N SER A 1 -26.35 -16.23 -19.72
CA SER A 1 -26.04 -16.07 -18.29
C SER A 1 -24.59 -15.72 -18.15
N ILE A 2 -24.26 -14.44 -18.03
CA ILE A 2 -22.88 -14.00 -17.83
C ILE A 2 -22.64 -14.07 -16.33
N ALA A 3 -22.20 -15.22 -15.84
CA ALA A 3 -21.60 -15.31 -14.52
C ALA A 3 -20.31 -14.49 -14.59
N ARG A 4 -20.40 -13.23 -14.18
CA ARG A 4 -19.29 -12.30 -14.10
C ARG A 4 -18.32 -12.88 -13.06
N GLN A 5 -17.25 -13.54 -13.52
CA GLN A 5 -16.21 -14.02 -12.61
C GLN A 5 -15.56 -12.79 -11.98
N GLU A 6 -15.79 -12.57 -10.69
CA GLU A 6 -14.95 -11.68 -9.88
C GLU A 6 -13.64 -12.41 -9.62
N LYS A 7 -12.67 -12.22 -10.53
CA LYS A 7 -11.30 -12.71 -10.32
C LYS A 7 -10.61 -11.83 -9.29
N SER A 8 -9.83 -12.45 -8.42
CA SER A 8 -8.93 -11.73 -7.53
C SER A 8 -7.88 -10.94 -8.33
N LEU A 9 -7.34 -9.88 -7.72
CA LEU A 9 -6.24 -9.10 -8.31
C LEU A 9 -5.07 -10.01 -8.72
N ARG A 10 -4.78 -11.02 -7.89
CA ARG A 10 -3.76 -12.03 -8.13
C ARG A 10 -4.05 -12.85 -9.39
N GLU A 11 -5.24 -13.43 -9.52
CA GLU A 11 -5.60 -14.24 -10.69
C GLU A 11 -5.55 -13.42 -11.99
N MET A 12 -6.03 -12.17 -11.96
CA MET A 12 -5.93 -11.29 -13.12
C MET A 12 -4.47 -10.96 -13.48
N ALA A 13 -3.62 -10.74 -12.48
CA ALA A 13 -2.22 -10.43 -12.70
C ALA A 13 -1.41 -11.64 -13.18
N GLU A 14 -1.71 -12.85 -12.70
CA GLU A 14 -1.15 -14.11 -13.18
C GLU A 14 -1.52 -14.36 -14.66
N ASP A 15 -2.80 -14.19 -15.03
CA ASP A 15 -3.27 -14.35 -16.41
C ASP A 15 -2.58 -13.39 -17.39
N LEU A 16 -2.22 -12.19 -16.92
CA LEU A 16 -1.56 -11.15 -17.70
C LEU A 16 -0.03 -11.23 -17.65
N GLY A 17 0.54 -12.21 -16.94
CA GLY A 17 1.99 -12.40 -16.83
C GLY A 17 2.70 -11.38 -15.93
N PHE A 18 1.97 -10.61 -15.12
CA PHE A 18 2.56 -9.66 -14.17
C PHE A 18 3.26 -10.34 -12.99
N SER A 19 3.01 -11.64 -12.74
CA SER A 19 3.75 -12.40 -11.73
C SER A 19 5.25 -12.42 -12.00
N ASP A 20 5.68 -12.38 -13.26
CA ASP A 20 7.11 -12.38 -13.60
C ASP A 20 7.73 -10.98 -13.53
N TYR A 21 6.91 -9.93 -13.38
CA TYR A 21 7.35 -8.55 -13.25
C TYR A 21 7.76 -8.22 -11.81
N PHE A 22 7.11 -8.80 -10.80
CA PHE A 22 7.39 -8.49 -9.40
C PHE A 22 8.57 -9.30 -8.85
N ALA A 23 9.42 -8.65 -8.06
CA ALA A 23 10.49 -9.32 -7.32
C ALA A 23 9.94 -10.39 -6.37
N ASN A 24 8.75 -10.15 -5.81
CA ASN A 24 8.02 -11.09 -4.98
C ASN A 24 6.50 -10.89 -5.12
N PRO A 25 5.83 -11.62 -6.04
CA PRO A 25 4.41 -11.44 -6.32
C PRO A 25 3.50 -11.65 -5.09
N GLU A 26 3.82 -12.64 -4.25
CA GLU A 26 3.03 -12.94 -3.05
C GLU A 26 3.05 -11.76 -2.07
N VAL A 27 4.24 -11.19 -1.80
CA VAL A 27 4.39 -10.01 -0.95
C VAL A 27 3.70 -8.80 -1.57
N MET A 28 3.87 -8.58 -2.87
CA MET A 28 3.26 -7.46 -3.58
C MET A 28 1.74 -7.47 -3.48
N TYR A 29 1.09 -8.59 -3.80
CA TYR A 29 -0.38 -8.68 -3.75
C TYR A 29 -0.92 -8.45 -2.34
N GLU A 30 -0.27 -9.00 -1.31
CA GLU A 30 -0.68 -8.76 0.08
C GLU A 30 -0.54 -7.28 0.49
N ILE A 31 0.52 -6.60 0.06
CA ILE A 31 0.71 -5.17 0.32
C ILE A 31 -0.39 -4.34 -0.37
N LEU A 32 -0.72 -4.67 -1.62
CA LEU A 32 -1.80 -3.99 -2.36
C LEU A 32 -3.16 -4.20 -1.69
N ASP A 33 -3.45 -5.41 -1.22
CA ASP A 33 -4.67 -5.73 -0.47
C ASP A 33 -4.76 -4.93 0.85
N ASP A 34 -3.65 -4.82 1.58
CA ASP A 34 -3.61 -4.02 2.82
C ASP A 34 -3.76 -2.51 2.54
N LEU A 35 -3.14 -2.00 1.47
CA LEU A 35 -3.31 -0.62 1.03
C LEU A 35 -4.76 -0.33 0.64
N HIS A 36 -5.39 -1.25 -0.10
CA HIS A 36 -6.78 -1.13 -0.49
C HIS A 36 -7.71 -1.05 0.74
N LYS A 37 -7.47 -1.88 1.76
CA LYS A 37 -8.21 -1.82 3.04
C LYS A 37 -8.02 -0.49 3.74
N LEU A 38 -6.79 0.02 3.85
CA LEU A 38 -6.53 1.32 4.47
C LEU A 38 -7.24 2.46 3.75
N ALA A 39 -7.24 2.45 2.41
CA ALA A 39 -7.94 3.45 1.61
C ALA A 39 -9.46 3.36 1.79
N ALA A 40 -10.04 2.15 1.72
CA ALA A 40 -11.47 1.91 1.93
C ALA A 40 -11.95 2.32 3.33
N GLU A 41 -11.08 2.21 4.34
CA GLU A 41 -11.35 2.64 5.72
C GLU A 41 -11.08 4.13 5.97
N GLY A 42 -10.66 4.91 4.95
CA GLY A 42 -10.33 6.33 5.08
C GLY A 42 -9.05 6.61 5.87
N LYS A 43 -8.14 5.63 5.95
CA LYS A 43 -6.88 5.68 6.70
C LYS A 43 -5.65 5.90 5.83
N LEU A 44 -5.86 6.38 4.61
CA LEU A 44 -4.83 6.87 3.69
C LEU A 44 -5.13 8.33 3.38
N SER A 45 -4.23 9.24 3.76
CA SER A 45 -4.43 10.68 3.58
C SER A 45 -3.10 11.43 3.42
N CYS A 46 -3.17 12.72 3.09
CA CYS A 46 -2.04 13.62 3.14
C CYS A 46 -2.28 14.79 4.11
N GLN A 47 -1.21 15.26 4.76
CA GLN A 47 -1.23 16.44 5.65
C GLN A 47 -1.65 17.73 4.95
N CYS A 48 -1.61 17.80 3.61
CA CYS A 48 -2.13 18.96 2.87
C CYS A 48 -3.67 19.00 2.84
N GLY A 49 -4.35 18.00 3.40
CA GLY A 49 -5.81 17.87 3.40
C GLY A 49 -6.37 17.11 2.21
N ASN A 50 -5.53 16.73 1.24
CA ASN A 50 -5.98 15.89 0.14
C ASN A 50 -6.13 14.43 0.61
N MET A 51 -7.28 13.84 0.29
CA MET A 51 -7.56 12.42 0.55
C MET A 51 -7.31 11.55 -0.68
N ASP A 52 -7.19 12.17 -1.86
CA ASP A 52 -6.88 11.45 -3.09
C ASP A 52 -5.36 11.21 -3.17
N VAL A 53 -4.96 9.95 -3.07
CA VAL A 53 -3.57 9.50 -3.11
C VAL A 53 -3.44 8.51 -4.26
N GLU A 54 -2.62 8.86 -5.24
CA GLU A 54 -2.33 8.03 -6.40
C GLU A 54 -1.37 6.90 -6.01
N VAL A 55 -1.54 5.74 -6.63
CA VAL A 55 -0.72 4.55 -6.39
C VAL A 55 0.00 4.15 -7.68
N GLU A 56 1.32 4.09 -7.62
CA GLU A 56 2.17 3.57 -8.69
C GLU A 56 2.86 2.29 -8.21
N VAL A 57 2.86 1.25 -9.05
CA VAL A 57 3.40 -0.07 -8.70
C VAL A 57 4.62 -0.38 -9.55
N PHE A 58 5.74 -0.66 -8.88
CA PHE A 58 7.00 -1.08 -9.48
C PHE A 58 7.30 -2.54 -9.13
N ALA A 59 8.31 -3.12 -9.76
CA ALA A 59 8.71 -4.51 -9.52
C ALA A 59 9.05 -4.80 -8.04
N ASP A 60 9.61 -3.82 -7.34
CA ASP A 60 10.18 -3.94 -5.99
C ASP A 60 9.46 -3.08 -4.92
N ARG A 61 8.54 -2.21 -5.31
CA ARG A 61 7.91 -1.25 -4.39
C ARG A 61 6.58 -0.70 -4.89
N VAL A 62 5.84 -0.09 -3.97
CA VAL A 62 4.66 0.71 -4.25
C VAL A 62 4.94 2.16 -3.84
N GLU A 63 4.62 3.09 -4.72
CA GLU A 63 4.73 4.53 -4.50
C GLU A 63 3.34 5.15 -4.32
N LEU A 64 3.19 5.97 -3.29
CA LEU A 64 1.97 6.71 -2.94
C LEU A 64 2.21 8.20 -3.16
N ARG A 65 1.51 8.81 -4.12
CA ARG A 65 1.72 10.20 -4.52
C ARG A 65 0.50 11.06 -4.18
N CYS A 66 0.74 12.19 -3.53
CA CYS A 66 -0.29 13.21 -3.38
C CYS A 66 -0.22 14.20 -4.56
N PRO A 67 -1.21 14.25 -5.46
CA PRO A 67 -1.17 15.14 -6.63
C PRO A 67 -1.25 16.63 -6.24
N SER A 68 -1.85 16.94 -5.08
CA SER A 68 -2.02 18.33 -4.61
C SER A 68 -0.71 18.98 -4.16
N CYS A 69 0.17 18.23 -3.49
CA CYS A 69 1.38 18.80 -2.88
C CYS A 69 2.68 18.07 -3.22
N GLY A 70 2.62 17.03 -4.04
CA GLY A 70 3.79 16.25 -4.46
C GLY A 70 4.41 15.39 -3.36
N ALA A 71 3.72 15.17 -2.24
CA ALA A 71 4.21 14.23 -1.22
C ALA A 71 4.31 12.82 -1.80
N LEU A 72 5.41 12.12 -1.46
CA LEU A 72 5.71 10.78 -1.95
C LEU A 72 5.99 9.82 -0.79
N GLY A 73 5.18 8.77 -0.66
CA GLY A 73 5.41 7.65 0.24
C GLY A 73 5.92 6.43 -0.53
N ILE A 74 6.91 5.73 -0.02
CA ILE A 74 7.48 4.53 -0.67
C ILE A 74 7.34 3.33 0.26
N ILE A 75 6.78 2.23 -0.22
CA ILE A 75 6.63 0.96 0.49
C ILE A 75 7.41 -0.11 -0.27
N GLY A 76 8.42 -0.73 0.36
CA GLY A 76 9.11 -1.88 -0.23
C GLY A 76 8.16 -3.08 -0.36
N ALA A 77 8.39 -3.93 -1.35
CA ALA A 77 7.53 -5.08 -1.65
C ALA A 77 8.32 -6.32 -2.11
N GLU A 78 9.59 -6.43 -1.68
CA GLU A 78 10.49 -7.51 -2.09
C GLU A 78 10.53 -8.64 -1.06
N THR A 79 10.44 -8.30 0.23
CA THR A 79 10.73 -9.21 1.33
C THR A 79 9.56 -9.43 2.27
N LYS A 80 9.59 -10.54 3.00
CA LYS A 80 8.63 -10.79 4.10
C LYS A 80 8.72 -9.75 5.22
N ASP A 81 9.88 -9.10 5.38
CA ASP A 81 10.05 -8.03 6.36
C ASP A 81 9.32 -6.76 5.92
N ASP A 82 9.28 -6.47 4.62
CA ASP A 82 8.48 -5.38 4.07
C ASP A 82 6.98 -5.61 4.34
N LEU A 83 6.49 -6.82 4.04
CA LEU A 83 5.12 -7.21 4.35
C LEU A 83 4.80 -7.10 5.84
N LYS A 84 5.71 -7.61 6.70
CA LYS A 84 5.55 -7.53 8.15
C LYS A 84 5.48 -6.09 8.63
N ALA A 85 6.30 -5.20 8.06
CA ALA A 85 6.26 -3.79 8.39
C ALA A 85 4.94 -3.14 7.94
N MET A 86 4.44 -3.47 6.74
CA MET A 86 3.14 -3.03 6.24
C MET A 86 1.99 -3.47 7.15
N LYS A 87 1.95 -4.76 7.56
CA LYS A 87 0.92 -5.30 8.47
C LYS A 87 0.89 -4.63 9.85
N ASN A 88 1.95 -3.91 10.24
CA ASN A 88 1.99 -3.15 11.50
C ASN A 88 1.48 -1.70 11.36
N ILE A 89 1.14 -1.26 10.15
CA ILE A 89 0.60 0.06 9.88
C ILE A 89 -0.93 0.01 9.98
N TRP A 90 -1.48 0.96 10.72
CA TRP A 90 -2.93 1.12 10.88
C TRP A 90 -3.48 2.36 10.19
N GLU A 91 -2.63 3.27 9.75
CA GLU A 91 -2.95 4.51 9.02
C GLU A 91 -1.67 5.02 8.32
N ILE A 92 -1.83 5.56 7.12
CA ILE A 92 -0.78 6.22 6.35
C ILE A 92 -1.16 7.69 6.18
N VAL A 93 -0.28 8.58 6.66
CA VAL A 93 -0.40 10.02 6.46
C VAL A 93 0.84 10.52 5.73
N LEU A 94 0.67 11.00 4.49
CA LEU A 94 1.73 11.58 3.69
C LEU A 94 2.11 12.97 4.21
N LYS A 95 3.41 13.20 4.41
CA LYS A 95 3.95 14.51 4.79
C LYS A 95 4.12 15.40 3.56
N THR A 96 3.45 16.54 3.57
CA THR A 96 3.38 17.51 2.46
C THR A 96 4.76 17.85 1.90
N GLY A 97 4.92 17.73 0.57
CA GLY A 97 6.15 18.11 -0.13
C GLY A 97 7.41 17.30 0.23
N THR A 98 7.26 16.12 0.85
CA THR A 98 8.41 15.28 1.24
C THR A 98 8.36 13.89 0.61
N LEU A 99 9.53 13.27 0.48
CA LEU A 99 9.69 11.85 0.19
C LEU A 99 9.90 11.09 1.51
N GLN A 100 9.13 10.04 1.74
CA GLN A 100 9.26 9.20 2.93
C GLN A 100 9.19 7.71 2.61
N TRP A 101 10.15 6.95 3.12
CA TRP A 101 10.04 5.50 3.18
C TRP A 101 9.09 5.12 4.30
N LEU A 102 7.93 4.62 3.90
CA LEU A 102 6.94 4.00 4.76
C LEU A 102 7.47 2.61 5.15
N CYS A 103 6.96 2.03 6.24
CA CYS A 103 7.36 0.70 6.71
C CYS A 103 8.83 0.57 7.22
N ARG A 104 9.72 1.54 6.99
CA ARG A 104 11.05 1.57 7.61
C ARG A 104 10.97 2.01 9.07
N GLY A 105 10.79 1.02 9.95
CA GLY A 105 11.11 1.11 11.37
C GLY A 105 10.39 2.21 12.15
N LYS A 106 9.12 2.00 12.50
CA LYS A 106 8.58 2.44 13.80
C LYS A 106 7.68 1.37 14.40
N ALA A 107 8.18 0.80 15.50
CA ALA A 107 7.48 -0.16 16.34
C ALA A 107 6.15 0.41 16.86
N LYS A 108 5.13 -0.46 16.82
CA LYS A 108 3.81 -0.41 17.48
C LYS A 108 3.58 0.79 18.43
N ARG A 109 2.69 1.71 18.05
CA ARG A 109 1.93 2.48 19.06
C ARG A 109 0.86 1.57 19.66
N ARG A 110 1.11 1.09 20.88
CA ARG A 110 0.14 0.38 21.72
C ARG A 110 -1.11 1.24 21.88
N ARG A 111 -2.25 0.84 21.31
CA ARG A 111 -3.55 1.44 21.67
C ARG A 111 -3.79 1.13 23.15
N LYS A 112 -3.82 2.16 24.00
CA LYS A 112 -4.38 2.05 25.35
C LYS A 112 -5.88 1.88 25.17
N SER A 113 -6.42 0.72 25.53
CA SER A 113 -7.85 0.60 25.84
C SER A 113 -8.15 1.53 27.01
N LYS A 114 -8.99 2.53 26.78
CA LYS A 114 -10.04 2.97 27.72
C LYS A 114 -11.28 2.23 27.23
N GLU A 115 -12.10 1.55 28.01
CA GLU A 115 -12.37 1.48 29.45
C GLU A 115 -12.93 0.08 29.72
#